data_AF-A0A7C3QM85-F1
#
_entry.id   AF-A0A7C3QM85-F1
#
_cell.length_a   1.000
_cell.length_b   1.000
_cell.length_c   1.000
_cell.angle_alpha   90.00
_cell.angle_beta   90.00
_cell.angle_gamma   90.00
#
_symmetry.space_group_name_H-M   'P 1'
#
loop_
_entity.id
_entity.type
_entity.pdbx_description
1 polymer ?
#
loop_
_entity_poly.entity_id
_entity_poly.type
_entity_poly.pdbx_seq_one_letter_code
_entity_poly.pdbx_strand_id
1 'polypeptide(L)'
;MSAQTIIFILHLVLAALYVPLVLNLIKRHAGLETSATFLSVYVLIGLFLDIAEGMWRGGLLYIASPQIANDFQIYGALTLSFILLMTVLSFVRRDVWTWVGVGVFWVLGLVLIGLNIFRLGDVIWQTGLFTLTSERLLPVWAALGWFVFTISGIVNVRAAHNSSKLPLFRNRLNYWVPVFLLIILNDVLILVGSPFPGNPIRLAAAALGSYIIVTHDPTDLREVARRVLTYIITTLVIVSFYVAGFSASQTVFNALPNYNPLLVGAGIALVLSLIFTPLLTVIRRWVNKWLNI
;
A
#
# COMPACT_ATOMS: atom_id res chain seq x y z
N MET A 1 21.03 -21.71 -8.71
CA MET A 1 20.00 -21.51 -7.65
C MET A 1 18.63 -21.76 -8.27
N SER A 2 17.73 -22.47 -7.59
CA SER A 2 16.37 -22.66 -8.12
C SER A 2 15.58 -21.33 -8.01
N ALA A 3 14.56 -21.15 -8.86
CA ALA A 3 13.69 -19.98 -8.81
C ALA A 3 13.04 -19.80 -7.43
N GLN A 4 12.68 -20.92 -6.77
CA GLN A 4 12.11 -20.93 -5.42
C GLN A 4 13.09 -20.35 -4.38
N THR A 5 14.38 -20.70 -4.44
CA THR A 5 15.39 -20.15 -3.53
C THR A 5 15.54 -18.63 -3.71
N ILE A 6 15.48 -18.13 -4.95
CA ILE A 6 15.56 -16.68 -5.22
C ILE A 6 14.34 -15.97 -4.64
N ILE A 7 13.13 -16.51 -4.84
CA ILE A 7 11.89 -15.94 -4.29
C ILE A 7 11.96 -15.89 -2.77
N PHE A 8 12.40 -16.96 -2.12
CA PHE A 8 12.57 -17.00 -0.66
C PHE A 8 13.52 -15.91 -0.15
N ILE A 9 14.69 -15.77 -0.78
CA ILE A 9 15.67 -14.74 -0.41
C ILE A 9 15.08 -13.34 -0.56
N LEU A 10 14.36 -13.06 -1.65
CA LEU A 10 13.71 -11.76 -1.85
C LEU A 10 12.69 -11.45 -0.74
N HIS A 11 11.91 -12.44 -0.30
CA HIS A 11 10.98 -12.26 0.80
C HIS A 11 11.69 -12.03 2.14
N LEU A 12 12.80 -12.73 2.39
CA LEU A 12 13.62 -12.49 3.59
C LEU A 12 14.23 -11.10 3.60
N VAL A 13 14.69 -10.60 2.44
CA VAL A 13 15.19 -9.22 2.32
C VAL A 13 14.06 -8.23 2.62
N LEU A 14 12.85 -8.43 2.07
CA LEU A 14 11.69 -7.58 2.37
C LEU A 14 11.32 -7.64 3.86
N ALA A 15 11.27 -8.83 4.47
CA ALA A 15 11.01 -9.00 5.89
C ALA A 15 12.07 -8.31 6.77
N ALA A 16 13.34 -8.36 6.38
CA ALA A 16 14.42 -7.68 7.09
C ALA A 16 14.25 -6.15 7.11
N LEU A 17 13.59 -5.55 6.10
CA LEU A 17 13.29 -4.12 6.07
C LEU A 17 12.25 -3.69 7.13
N TYR A 18 11.47 -4.60 7.71
CA TYR A 18 10.60 -4.29 8.84
C TYR A 18 11.38 -4.08 10.14
N VAL A 19 12.53 -4.74 10.31
CA VAL A 19 13.36 -4.66 11.53
C VAL A 19 13.75 -3.22 11.89
N PRO A 20 14.31 -2.39 10.98
CA PRO A 20 14.63 -1.00 11.32
C PRO A 20 13.37 -0.18 11.66
N LEU A 21 12.20 -0.48 11.08
CA LEU A 21 10.95 0.19 11.42
C LEU A 21 10.52 -0.11 12.87
N VAL A 22 10.57 -1.38 13.27
CA VAL A 22 10.29 -1.79 14.66
C VAL A 22 11.26 -1.12 15.63
N LEU A 23 12.57 -1.17 15.33
CA LEU A 23 13.59 -0.56 16.19
C LEU A 23 13.42 0.95 16.34
N ASN A 24 13.07 1.65 15.26
CA ASN A 24 12.80 3.08 15.31
C ASN A 24 11.57 3.43 16.16
N LEU A 25 10.49 2.63 16.03
CA LEU A 25 9.29 2.80 16.85
C LEU A 25 9.58 2.57 18.34
N ILE A 26 10.37 1.54 18.67
CA ILE A 26 10.74 1.22 20.06
C ILE A 26 11.71 2.28 20.65
N LYS A 27 12.59 2.88 19.86
CA LYS A 27 13.59 3.83 20.38
C LYS A 27 13.06 5.25 20.56
N ARG A 28 12.06 5.69 19.78
CA ARG A 28 11.66 7.10 19.69
C ARG A 28 10.21 7.35 20.13
N HIS A 29 9.93 7.07 21.40
CA HIS A 29 8.60 7.14 22.01
C HIS A 29 8.06 8.52 22.39
N ALA A 30 8.60 9.63 21.88
CA ALA A 30 8.27 10.97 22.38
C ALA A 30 6.75 11.30 22.33
N GLY A 31 6.05 11.13 23.46
CA GLY A 31 4.67 11.57 23.71
C GLY A 31 3.52 10.80 23.04
N LEU A 32 3.81 9.68 22.36
CA LEU A 32 2.84 8.90 21.55
C LEU A 32 2.96 7.38 21.76
N GLU A 33 3.28 6.97 22.99
CA GLU A 33 3.66 5.61 23.39
C GLU A 33 2.66 4.52 22.94
N THR A 34 1.36 4.75 23.14
CA THR A 34 0.32 3.77 22.79
C THR A 34 0.19 3.58 21.27
N SER A 35 0.21 4.67 20.50
CA SER A 35 0.16 4.60 19.04
C SER A 35 1.40 3.94 18.45
N ALA A 36 2.59 4.23 18.98
CA ALA A 36 3.83 3.58 18.58
C ALA A 36 3.77 2.07 18.88
N THR A 37 3.24 1.68 20.03
CA THR A 37 3.07 0.27 20.42
C THR A 37 2.17 -0.47 19.44
N PHE A 38 0.98 0.06 19.12
CA PHE A 38 0.09 -0.58 18.16
C PHE A 38 0.72 -0.67 16.76
N LEU A 39 1.42 0.38 16.31
CA LEU A 39 2.11 0.32 15.03
C LEU A 39 3.27 -0.68 15.05
N SER A 40 4.00 -0.83 16.16
CA SER A 40 5.02 -1.88 16.30
C SER A 40 4.41 -3.27 16.17
N VAL A 41 3.26 -3.51 16.79
CA VAL A 41 2.52 -4.77 16.63
C VAL A 41 2.09 -4.98 15.18
N TYR A 42 1.59 -3.94 14.50
CA TYR A 42 1.26 -3.98 13.08
C TYR A 42 2.48 -4.38 12.22
N VAL A 43 3.62 -3.75 12.45
CA VAL A 43 4.88 -3.99 11.71
C VAL A 43 5.40 -5.41 11.98
N LEU A 44 5.31 -5.90 13.23
CA LEU A 44 5.70 -7.27 13.58
C LEU A 44 4.81 -8.32 12.91
N ILE A 45 3.49 -8.13 12.92
CA ILE A 45 2.57 -9.05 12.24
C ILE A 45 2.82 -9.01 10.73
N GLY A 46 3.06 -7.84 10.15
CA GLY A 46 3.47 -7.70 8.75
C GLY A 46 4.73 -8.50 8.42
N LEU A 47 5.77 -8.37 9.26
CA LEU A 47 7.01 -9.16 9.15
C LEU A 47 6.73 -10.66 9.18
N PHE A 48 5.90 -11.14 10.11
CA PHE A 48 5.57 -12.57 10.21
C PHE A 48 4.80 -13.07 8.98
N LEU A 49 3.86 -12.26 8.46
CA LEU A 49 3.13 -12.60 7.24
C LEU A 49 4.06 -12.70 6.02
N ASP A 50 5.02 -11.79 5.87
CA ASP A 50 5.96 -11.82 4.74
C ASP A 50 6.96 -12.99 4.86
N ILE A 51 7.39 -13.35 6.08
CA ILE A 51 8.20 -14.56 6.30
C ILE A 51 7.38 -15.82 5.96
N ALA A 52 6.13 -15.91 6.43
CA ALA A 52 5.26 -17.04 6.15
C ALA A 52 4.99 -17.19 4.64
N GLU A 53 4.73 -16.09 3.94
CA GLU A 53 4.58 -16.08 2.48
C GLU A 53 5.87 -16.48 1.78
N GLY A 54 7.02 -15.98 2.23
CA GLY A 54 8.33 -16.37 1.71
C GLY A 54 8.61 -17.85 1.86
N MET A 55 8.34 -18.43 3.04
CA MET A 55 8.49 -19.87 3.29
C MET A 55 7.55 -20.71 2.42
N TRP A 56 6.32 -20.26 2.20
CA TRP A 56 5.37 -20.93 1.31
C TRP A 56 5.82 -20.88 -0.15
N ARG A 57 6.06 -19.69 -0.70
CA ARG A 57 6.49 -19.53 -2.11
C ARG A 57 7.88 -20.13 -2.37
N GLY A 58 8.72 -20.20 -1.33
CA GLY A 58 10.02 -20.84 -1.34
C GLY A 58 10.00 -22.38 -1.29
N GLY A 59 8.82 -22.99 -1.13
CA GLY A 59 8.66 -24.44 -1.09
C GLY A 59 9.01 -25.08 0.26
N LEU A 60 9.22 -24.30 1.32
CA LEU A 60 9.51 -24.78 2.67
C LEU A 60 8.23 -25.10 3.46
N LEU A 61 7.14 -24.35 3.20
CA LEU A 61 5.81 -24.62 3.76
C LEU A 61 4.90 -25.21 2.68
N TYR A 62 4.40 -26.42 2.93
CA TYR A 62 3.39 -27.02 2.10
C TYR A 62 2.01 -26.47 2.47
N ILE A 63 1.39 -25.71 1.58
CA ILE A 63 0.00 -25.27 1.70
C ILE A 63 -0.81 -26.06 0.67
N ALA A 64 -1.87 -26.71 1.14
CA ALA A 64 -2.67 -27.65 0.35
C ALA A 64 -3.32 -27.01 -0.89
N SER A 65 -3.62 -25.71 -0.85
CA SER A 65 -4.16 -24.98 -2.01
C SER A 65 -3.73 -23.51 -2.04
N PRO A 66 -3.57 -22.90 -3.24
CA PRO A 66 -3.39 -21.45 -3.39
C PRO A 66 -4.52 -20.64 -2.75
N GLN A 67 -5.71 -21.23 -2.64
CA GLN A 67 -6.87 -20.59 -2.04
C GLN A 67 -6.69 -20.34 -0.53
N ILE A 68 -6.21 -21.35 0.20
CA ILE A 68 -5.95 -21.24 1.64
C ILE A 68 -4.89 -20.16 1.91
N ALA A 69 -3.88 -20.05 1.05
CA ALA A 69 -2.87 -19.02 1.18
C ALA A 69 -3.44 -17.61 0.97
N ASN A 70 -4.35 -17.43 0.01
CA ASN A 70 -5.06 -16.17 -0.17
C ASN A 70 -5.97 -15.86 1.04
N ASP A 71 -6.75 -16.83 1.51
CA ASP A 71 -7.62 -16.65 2.68
C ASP A 71 -6.81 -16.23 3.92
N PHE A 72 -5.63 -16.84 4.12
CA PHE A 72 -4.68 -16.44 5.16
C PHE A 72 -4.25 -14.97 5.03
N GLN A 73 -3.95 -14.51 3.82
CA GLN A 73 -3.63 -13.09 3.58
C GLN A 73 -4.81 -12.16 3.85
N ILE A 74 -6.04 -12.58 3.55
CA ILE A 74 -7.27 -11.82 3.83
C ILE A 74 -7.48 -11.69 5.36
N TYR A 75 -7.31 -12.76 6.12
CA TYR A 75 -7.36 -12.69 7.59
C TYR A 75 -6.24 -11.83 8.18
N GLY A 76 -5.05 -11.88 7.55
CA GLY A 76 -3.94 -10.98 7.86
C GLY A 76 -4.32 -9.51 7.61
N ALA A 77 -4.95 -9.19 6.46
CA ALA A 77 -5.41 -7.85 6.13
C ALA A 77 -6.46 -7.34 7.12
N LEU A 78 -7.43 -8.18 7.50
CA LEU A 78 -8.40 -7.86 8.55
C LEU A 78 -7.69 -7.49 9.87
N THR A 79 -6.81 -8.36 10.34
CA THR A 79 -6.08 -8.16 11.61
C THR A 79 -5.27 -6.87 11.59
N LEU A 80 -4.53 -6.65 10.50
CA LEU A 80 -3.73 -5.44 10.32
C LEU A 80 -4.58 -4.18 10.22
N SER A 81 -5.73 -4.21 9.53
CA SER A 81 -6.64 -3.06 9.45
C SER A 81 -7.24 -2.68 10.81
N PHE A 82 -7.54 -3.67 11.66
CA PHE A 82 -7.99 -3.43 13.02
C PHE A 82 -6.87 -2.76 13.85
N ILE A 83 -5.65 -3.29 13.81
CA ILE A 83 -4.52 -2.71 14.55
C ILE A 83 -4.17 -1.30 14.05
N LEU A 84 -4.28 -1.07 12.74
CA LEU A 84 -4.11 0.25 12.15
C LEU A 84 -5.16 1.24 12.66
N LEU A 85 -6.43 0.82 12.75
CA LEU A 85 -7.48 1.63 13.34
C LEU A 85 -7.15 1.97 14.80
N MET A 86 -6.72 0.99 15.59
CA MET A 86 -6.31 1.20 17.00
C MET A 86 -5.13 2.17 17.11
N THR A 87 -4.17 2.08 16.18
CA THR A 87 -3.04 3.01 16.04
C THR A 87 -3.53 4.43 15.79
N VAL A 88 -4.45 4.61 14.83
CA VAL A 88 -5.03 5.91 14.49
C VAL A 88 -5.85 6.50 15.63
N LEU A 89 -6.69 5.70 16.28
CA LEU A 89 -7.50 6.15 17.42
C LEU A 89 -6.61 6.62 18.57
N SER A 90 -5.56 5.85 18.87
CA SER A 90 -4.56 6.22 19.88
C SER A 90 -3.80 7.48 19.49
N PHE A 91 -3.43 7.62 18.21
CA PHE A 91 -2.75 8.80 17.68
C PHE A 91 -3.60 10.07 17.78
N VAL A 92 -4.90 9.96 17.50
CA VAL A 92 -5.88 11.05 17.58
C VAL A 92 -6.40 11.26 19.02
N ARG A 93 -6.05 10.37 19.97
CA ARG A 93 -6.52 10.37 21.37
C ARG A 93 -8.05 10.23 21.48
N ARG A 94 -8.65 9.35 20.67
CA ARG A 94 -10.06 8.97 20.75
C ARG A 94 -10.25 7.72 21.60
N ASP A 95 -11.48 7.50 22.05
CA ASP A 95 -11.84 6.29 22.79
C ASP A 95 -11.64 5.04 21.92
N VAL A 96 -10.93 4.09 22.49
CA VAL A 96 -10.50 2.83 21.85
C VAL A 96 -11.49 1.71 22.18
N TRP A 97 -12.15 1.77 23.33
CA TRP A 97 -12.96 0.66 23.85
C TRP A 97 -14.17 0.32 22.99
N THR A 98 -14.83 1.34 22.44
CA THR A 98 -15.94 1.14 21.50
C THR A 98 -15.50 0.26 20.31
N TRP A 99 -14.31 0.50 19.77
CA TRP A 99 -13.78 -0.25 18.63
C TRP A 99 -13.25 -1.63 19.02
N VAL A 100 -12.73 -1.81 20.24
CA VAL A 100 -12.44 -3.14 20.79
C VAL A 100 -13.69 -4.00 20.81
N GLY A 101 -14.83 -3.46 21.26
CA GLY A 101 -16.11 -4.17 21.25
C GLY A 101 -16.54 -4.60 19.84
N VAL A 102 -16.40 -3.71 18.85
CA VAL A 102 -16.66 -4.05 17.44
C VAL A 102 -15.70 -5.12 16.93
N GLY A 103 -14.41 -5.05 17.30
CA GLY A 103 -13.42 -6.08 17.00
C GLY A 103 -13.79 -7.45 17.56
N VAL A 104 -14.20 -7.51 18.83
CA VAL A 104 -14.68 -8.74 19.49
C VAL A 104 -15.90 -9.30 18.76
N PHE A 105 -16.87 -8.45 18.41
CA PHE A 105 -18.03 -8.87 17.61
C PHE A 105 -17.61 -9.46 16.27
N TRP A 106 -16.62 -8.89 15.59
CA TRP A 106 -16.10 -9.41 14.32
C TRP A 106 -15.44 -10.79 14.47
N VAL A 107 -14.62 -10.97 15.51
CA VAL A 107 -13.98 -12.25 15.83
C VAL A 107 -15.02 -13.31 16.19
N LEU A 108 -16.03 -12.96 17.00
CA LEU A 108 -17.14 -13.86 17.29
C LEU A 108 -17.87 -14.26 16.01
N GLY A 109 -18.12 -13.33 15.09
CA GLY A 109 -18.68 -13.62 13.77
C GLY A 109 -17.86 -14.66 13.00
N LEU A 110 -16.53 -14.49 12.93
CA LEU A 110 -15.64 -15.48 12.30
C LEU A 110 -15.74 -16.86 12.96
N VAL A 111 -15.75 -16.92 14.28
CA VAL A 111 -15.86 -18.19 15.03
C VAL A 111 -17.23 -18.85 14.78
N LEU A 112 -18.32 -18.10 14.84
CA LEU A 112 -19.67 -18.63 14.63
C LEU A 112 -19.86 -19.17 13.21
N ILE A 113 -19.33 -18.47 12.20
CA ILE A 113 -19.35 -18.91 10.81
C ILE A 113 -18.43 -20.11 10.61
N GLY A 114 -17.21 -20.08 11.15
CA GLY A 114 -16.23 -21.16 11.04
C GLY A 114 -16.70 -22.48 11.67
N LEU A 115 -17.42 -22.40 12.79
CA LEU A 115 -18.04 -23.56 13.42
C LEU A 115 -19.36 -23.99 12.77
N ASN A 116 -19.80 -23.28 11.72
CA ASN A 116 -21.07 -23.47 11.04
C ASN A 116 -22.27 -23.63 12.00
N ILE A 117 -22.32 -22.79 13.05
CA ILE A 117 -23.37 -22.89 14.09
C ILE A 117 -24.77 -22.69 13.52
N PHE A 118 -24.89 -21.91 12.44
CA PHE A 118 -26.13 -21.64 11.74
C PHE A 118 -26.56 -22.76 10.77
N ARG A 119 -25.76 -23.82 10.61
CA ARG A 119 -26.01 -24.95 9.69
C ARG A 119 -26.33 -24.48 8.26
N LEU A 120 -25.52 -23.56 7.76
CA LEU A 120 -25.65 -23.04 6.41
C LEU A 120 -25.35 -24.17 5.41
N GLY A 121 -26.15 -24.24 4.34
CA GLY A 121 -25.91 -25.17 3.24
C GLY A 121 -24.68 -24.78 2.40
N ASP A 122 -24.23 -25.68 1.51
CA ASP A 122 -23.02 -25.47 0.70
C ASP A 122 -23.11 -24.23 -0.20
N VAL A 123 -24.31 -23.92 -0.68
CA VAL A 123 -24.62 -22.69 -1.41
C VAL A 123 -25.56 -21.85 -0.56
N ILE A 124 -25.08 -20.70 -0.11
CA ILE A 124 -25.85 -19.76 0.73
C ILE A 124 -26.69 -18.84 -0.15
N TRP A 125 -26.10 -18.38 -1.25
CA TRP A 125 -26.74 -17.43 -2.15
C TRP A 125 -26.24 -17.61 -3.57
N GLN A 126 -27.18 -17.59 -4.53
CA GLN A 126 -26.88 -17.71 -5.95
C GLN A 126 -27.72 -16.69 -6.72
N THR A 127 -27.05 -15.76 -7.41
CA THR A 127 -27.69 -14.78 -8.29
C THR A 127 -26.93 -14.71 -9.59
N GLY A 128 -27.43 -15.41 -10.63
CA GLY A 128 -26.86 -15.42 -11.97
C GLY A 128 -25.36 -15.73 -11.99
N LEU A 129 -24.54 -14.68 -12.10
CA LEU A 129 -23.07 -14.75 -12.20
C LEU A 129 -22.35 -14.91 -10.84
N PHE A 130 -23.03 -14.70 -9.71
CA PHE A 130 -22.41 -14.78 -8.39
C PHE A 130 -22.97 -15.95 -7.59
N THR A 131 -22.07 -16.83 -7.13
CA THR A 131 -22.37 -17.91 -6.21
C THR A 131 -21.55 -17.69 -4.93
N LEU A 132 -22.24 -17.55 -3.80
CA LEU A 132 -21.63 -17.46 -2.48
C LEU A 132 -21.76 -18.83 -1.82
N THR A 133 -20.65 -19.55 -1.78
CA THR A 133 -20.56 -20.83 -1.07
C THR A 133 -20.24 -20.61 0.41
N SER A 134 -20.55 -21.60 1.23
CA SER A 134 -20.21 -21.60 2.66
C SER A 134 -18.72 -21.36 2.92
N GLU A 135 -17.86 -21.97 2.10
CA GLU A 135 -16.40 -21.81 2.16
C GLU A 135 -15.93 -20.36 1.94
N ARG A 136 -16.66 -19.60 1.13
CA ARG A 136 -16.34 -18.19 0.82
C ARG A 136 -16.89 -17.21 1.84
N LEU A 137 -17.78 -17.66 2.73
CA LEU A 137 -18.40 -16.79 3.71
C LEU A 137 -17.39 -16.21 4.70
N LEU A 138 -16.41 -16.99 5.17
CA LEU A 138 -15.38 -16.51 6.09
C LEU A 138 -14.48 -15.43 5.47
N PRO A 139 -13.86 -15.63 4.28
CA PRO A 139 -13.10 -14.58 3.62
C PRO A 139 -13.93 -13.33 3.33
N VAL A 140 -15.21 -13.48 2.96
CA VAL A 140 -16.12 -12.34 2.72
C VAL A 140 -16.39 -11.57 4.01
N TRP A 141 -16.65 -12.26 5.12
CA TRP A 141 -16.84 -11.62 6.43
C TRP A 141 -15.57 -10.87 6.88
N ALA A 142 -14.39 -11.47 6.64
CA ALA A 142 -13.12 -10.82 6.90
C ALA A 142 -12.89 -9.59 6.00
N ALA A 143 -13.22 -9.67 4.71
CA ALA A 143 -13.14 -8.55 3.79
C ALA A 143 -14.08 -7.39 4.21
N LEU A 144 -15.29 -7.70 4.67
CA LEU A 144 -16.22 -6.71 5.21
C LEU A 144 -15.66 -6.04 6.47
N GLY A 145 -15.05 -6.81 7.38
CA GLY A 145 -14.39 -6.25 8.56
C GLY A 145 -13.23 -5.34 8.23
N TRP A 146 -12.39 -5.77 7.28
CA TRP A 146 -11.30 -4.96 6.75
C TRP A 146 -11.82 -3.63 6.22
N PHE A 147 -12.91 -3.65 5.44
CA PHE A 147 -13.51 -2.44 4.89
C PHE A 147 -14.02 -1.52 6.00
N VAL A 148 -14.77 -2.06 6.97
CA VAL A 148 -15.29 -1.30 8.12
C VAL A 148 -14.16 -0.63 8.90
N PHE A 149 -13.10 -1.37 9.27
CA PHE A 149 -12.00 -0.81 10.05
C PHE A 149 -11.18 0.22 9.27
N THR A 150 -10.92 -0.04 7.99
CA THR A 150 -10.16 0.87 7.12
C THR A 150 -10.90 2.19 6.92
N ILE A 151 -12.18 2.14 6.55
CA ILE A 151 -13.01 3.34 6.36
C ILE A 151 -13.15 4.11 7.68
N SER A 152 -13.34 3.41 8.79
CA SER A 152 -13.41 4.04 10.11
C SER A 152 -12.12 4.74 10.48
N GLY A 153 -10.97 4.17 10.14
CA GLY A 153 -9.66 4.81 10.31
C GLY A 153 -9.57 6.13 9.52
N ILE A 154 -9.98 6.10 8.24
CA ILE A 154 -10.01 7.28 7.37
C ILE A 154 -10.94 8.36 7.94
N VAL A 155 -12.16 7.98 8.35
CA VAL A 155 -13.13 8.91 8.93
C VAL A 155 -12.58 9.55 10.21
N ASN A 156 -11.92 8.78 11.08
CA ASN A 156 -11.33 9.31 12.30
C ASN A 156 -10.18 10.29 12.01
N VAL A 157 -9.29 9.98 11.05
CA VAL A 157 -8.23 10.92 10.61
C VAL A 157 -8.83 12.20 10.03
N ARG A 158 -9.85 12.09 9.17
CA ARG A 158 -10.49 13.26 8.55
C ARG A 158 -11.24 14.11 9.55
N ALA A 159 -11.97 13.49 10.48
CA ALA A 159 -12.62 14.20 11.57
C ALA A 159 -11.60 14.96 12.44
N ALA A 160 -10.50 14.30 12.80
CA ALA A 160 -9.40 14.92 13.55
C ALA A 160 -8.75 16.09 12.81
N HIS A 161 -8.59 15.96 11.50
CA HIS A 161 -7.99 16.98 10.65
C HIS A 161 -8.87 18.23 10.61
N ASN A 162 -10.19 18.06 10.53
CA ASN A 162 -11.16 19.14 10.49
C ASN A 162 -11.32 19.83 11.85
N SER A 163 -11.18 19.09 12.95
CA SER A 163 -11.29 19.64 14.32
C SER A 163 -9.99 20.28 14.83
N SER A 164 -8.83 19.93 14.27
CA SER A 164 -7.55 20.42 14.76
C SER A 164 -7.31 21.89 14.39
N LYS A 165 -6.94 22.70 15.39
CA LYS A 165 -6.53 24.10 15.19
C LYS A 165 -5.02 24.25 14.98
N LEU A 166 -4.21 23.27 15.39
CA LEU A 166 -2.76 23.32 15.31
C LEU A 166 -2.27 22.91 13.90
N PRO A 167 -1.56 23.79 13.17
CA PRO A 167 -1.17 23.54 11.78
C PRO A 167 -0.21 22.35 11.65
N LEU A 168 0.73 22.17 12.58
CA LEU A 168 1.66 21.05 12.59
C LEU A 168 0.94 19.69 12.73
N PHE A 169 -0.05 19.61 13.61
CA PHE A 169 -0.84 18.39 13.79
C PHE A 169 -1.72 18.09 12.56
N ARG A 170 -2.28 19.13 11.92
CA ARG A 170 -3.03 18.98 10.66
C ARG A 170 -2.15 18.45 9.53
N ASN A 171 -0.89 18.91 9.45
CA ASN A 171 0.06 18.40 8.47
C ASN A 171 0.34 16.91 8.73
N ARG A 172 0.64 16.51 9.97
CA ARG A 172 0.80 15.08 10.35
C ARG A 172 -0.40 14.22 9.98
N LEU A 173 -1.62 14.73 10.16
CA LEU A 173 -2.85 14.02 9.76
C LEU A 173 -2.99 13.85 8.24
N ASN A 174 -2.46 14.77 7.44
CA ASN A 174 -2.47 14.62 5.98
C ASN A 174 -1.58 13.47 5.50
N TYR A 175 -0.49 13.15 6.21
CA TYR A 175 0.37 12.02 5.88
C TYR A 175 -0.30 10.66 6.05
N TRP A 176 -1.38 10.56 6.83
CA TRP A 176 -2.17 9.32 6.90
C TRP A 176 -2.93 9.01 5.60
N VAL A 177 -3.19 10.02 4.75
CA VAL A 177 -3.88 9.82 3.47
C VAL A 177 -3.09 8.89 2.53
N PRO A 178 -1.80 9.14 2.22
CA PRO A 178 -1.02 8.20 1.43
C PRO A 178 -0.83 6.85 2.12
N VAL A 179 -0.78 6.78 3.46
CA VAL A 179 -0.74 5.49 4.19
C VAL A 179 -1.99 4.66 3.87
N PHE A 180 -3.19 5.22 4.04
CA PHE A 180 -4.44 4.52 3.74
C PHE A 180 -4.56 4.18 2.25
N LEU A 181 -4.11 5.07 1.35
CA LEU A 181 -4.10 4.79 -0.09
C LEU A 181 -3.28 3.53 -0.40
N LEU A 182 -2.05 3.43 0.13
CA LEU A 182 -1.18 2.29 -0.09
C LEU A 182 -1.76 1.00 0.51
N ILE A 183 -2.36 1.08 1.70
CA ILE A 183 -3.01 -0.08 2.35
C ILE A 183 -4.20 -0.55 1.53
N ILE A 184 -5.08 0.35 1.09
CA ILE A 184 -6.21 0.01 0.23
C ILE A 184 -5.73 -0.61 -1.08
N LEU A 185 -4.73 -0.02 -1.74
CA LEU A 185 -4.19 -0.54 -2.98
C LEU A 185 -3.65 -1.97 -2.79
N ASN A 186 -2.88 -2.19 -1.72
CA ASN A 186 -2.34 -3.50 -1.40
C ASN A 186 -3.45 -4.53 -1.10
N ASP A 187 -4.41 -4.16 -0.27
CA ASP A 187 -5.39 -5.09 0.26
C ASP A 187 -6.49 -5.40 -0.75
N VAL A 188 -6.85 -4.46 -1.64
CA VAL A 188 -7.71 -4.74 -2.79
C VAL A 188 -7.07 -5.78 -3.71
N LEU A 189 -5.76 -5.73 -3.93
CA LEU A 189 -5.05 -6.74 -4.73
C LEU A 189 -5.09 -8.12 -4.07
N ILE A 190 -4.96 -8.19 -2.75
CA ILE A 190 -5.15 -9.43 -1.98
C ILE A 190 -6.58 -9.95 -2.17
N LEU A 191 -7.60 -9.09 -1.98
CA LEU A 191 -9.01 -9.46 -2.09
C LEU A 191 -9.42 -9.94 -3.49
N VAL A 192 -8.82 -9.38 -4.54
CA VAL A 192 -9.03 -9.81 -5.94
C VAL A 192 -8.25 -11.11 -6.25
N GLY A 193 -7.37 -11.56 -5.37
CA GLY A 193 -6.56 -12.78 -5.54
C GLY A 193 -5.31 -12.57 -6.38
N SER A 194 -4.83 -11.33 -6.52
CA SER A 194 -3.58 -11.00 -7.20
C SER A 194 -2.61 -10.25 -6.27
N PRO A 195 -2.20 -10.87 -5.14
CA PRO A 195 -1.28 -10.22 -4.20
C PRO A 195 0.11 -10.05 -4.81
N PHE A 196 0.73 -8.89 -4.58
CA PHE A 196 2.14 -8.69 -4.90
C PHE A 196 3.00 -9.56 -3.97
N PRO A 197 3.95 -10.35 -4.49
CA PRO A 197 4.84 -11.16 -3.66
C PRO A 197 5.57 -10.30 -2.62
N GLY A 198 5.45 -10.67 -1.34
CA GLY A 198 6.11 -9.99 -0.22
C GLY A 198 5.57 -8.60 0.11
N ASN A 199 4.39 -8.26 -0.40
CA ASN A 199 3.60 -7.06 -0.06
C ASN A 199 4.42 -5.76 0.11
N PRO A 200 5.27 -5.37 -0.85
CA PRO A 200 6.15 -4.20 -0.71
C PRO A 200 5.36 -2.89 -0.52
N ILE A 201 4.13 -2.83 -1.05
CA ILE A 201 3.23 -1.68 -0.88
C ILE A 201 2.81 -1.52 0.58
N ARG A 202 2.54 -2.63 1.28
CA ARG A 202 2.23 -2.62 2.72
C ARG A 202 3.42 -2.22 3.56
N LEU A 203 4.62 -2.69 3.23
CA LEU A 203 5.87 -2.25 3.88
C LEU A 203 6.07 -0.73 3.70
N ALA A 204 5.84 -0.20 2.49
CA ALA A 204 5.92 1.24 2.25
C ALA A 204 4.90 2.03 3.09
N ALA A 205 3.67 1.52 3.22
CA ALA A 205 2.66 2.12 4.10
C ALA A 205 3.09 2.09 5.58
N ALA A 206 3.66 0.97 6.03
CA ALA A 206 4.18 0.82 7.39
C ALA A 206 5.36 1.77 7.66
N ALA A 207 6.26 1.95 6.70
CA ALA A 207 7.37 2.89 6.78
C ALA A 207 6.88 4.35 6.89
N LEU A 208 5.88 4.73 6.08
CA LEU A 208 5.24 6.04 6.19
C LEU A 208 4.52 6.22 7.52
N GLY A 209 3.76 5.22 7.99
CA GLY A 209 3.14 5.24 9.32
C GLY A 209 4.16 5.44 10.44
N SER A 210 5.29 4.74 10.35
CA SER A 210 6.39 4.84 11.32
C SER A 210 6.98 6.24 11.32
N TYR A 211 7.21 6.81 10.13
CA TYR A 211 7.66 8.19 9.98
C TYR A 211 6.70 9.21 10.63
N ILE A 212 5.38 9.04 10.47
CA ILE A 212 4.38 9.95 11.07
C ILE A 212 4.41 9.94 12.59
N ILE A 213 4.58 8.76 13.19
CA ILE A 213 4.57 8.59 14.65
C ILE A 213 5.88 9.09 15.26
N VAL A 214 7.01 8.72 14.65
CA VAL A 214 8.36 8.99 15.17
C VAL A 214 8.80 10.45 14.94
N THR A 215 8.44 11.05 13.82
CA THR A 215 8.89 12.40 13.47
C THR A 215 7.96 13.45 14.10
N HIS A 216 8.54 14.33 14.91
CA HIS A 216 7.81 15.43 15.56
C HIS A 216 7.33 16.48 14.55
N ASP A 217 8.24 16.90 13.65
CA ASP A 217 7.99 17.87 12.58
C ASP A 217 8.20 17.23 11.21
N PRO A 218 7.16 16.60 10.61
CA PRO A 218 7.30 16.10 9.25
C PRO A 218 7.43 17.27 8.28
N THR A 219 8.10 17.03 7.16
CA THR A 219 8.15 17.97 6.04
C THR A 219 6.74 18.34 5.57
N ASP A 220 6.59 19.40 4.75
CA ASP A 220 5.26 19.68 4.19
C ASP A 220 4.94 18.63 3.11
N LEU A 221 3.85 17.86 3.32
CA LEU A 221 3.42 16.83 2.37
C LEU A 221 3.16 17.44 1.00
N ARG A 222 2.69 18.69 0.92
CA ARG A 222 2.40 19.38 -0.34
C ARG A 222 3.68 19.61 -1.14
N GLU A 223 4.78 19.93 -0.47
CA GLU A 223 6.07 20.13 -1.12
C GLU A 223 6.66 18.80 -1.61
N VAL A 224 6.57 17.75 -0.77
CA VAL A 224 6.98 16.39 -1.16
C VAL A 224 6.14 15.90 -2.34
N ALA A 225 4.82 16.02 -2.27
CA ALA A 225 3.90 15.61 -3.33
C ALA A 225 4.18 16.39 -4.62
N ARG A 226 4.37 17.72 -4.54
CA ARG A 226 4.77 18.54 -5.70
C ARG A 226 6.05 18.01 -6.34
N ARG A 227 7.08 17.72 -5.53
CA ARG A 227 8.37 17.25 -6.03
C ARG A 227 8.25 15.89 -6.70
N VAL A 228 7.59 14.94 -6.04
CA VAL A 228 7.35 13.59 -6.57
C VAL A 228 6.49 13.64 -7.85
N LEU A 229 5.39 14.38 -7.85
CA LEU A 229 4.50 14.50 -9.01
C LEU A 229 5.21 15.17 -10.18
N THR A 230 5.99 16.22 -9.92
CA THR A 230 6.84 16.86 -10.95
C THR A 230 7.80 15.85 -11.55
N TYR A 231 8.50 15.06 -10.72
CA TYR A 231 9.42 14.04 -11.23
C TYR A 231 8.69 12.98 -12.05
N ILE A 232 7.60 12.41 -11.55
CA ILE A 232 6.83 11.38 -12.26
C ILE A 232 6.34 11.90 -13.61
N ILE A 233 5.69 13.07 -13.64
CA ILE A 233 5.16 13.67 -14.88
C ILE A 233 6.31 13.96 -15.84
N THR A 234 7.42 14.51 -15.35
CA THR A 234 8.58 14.77 -16.21
C THR A 234 9.12 13.48 -16.80
N THR A 235 9.35 12.44 -15.98
CA THR A 235 9.81 11.12 -16.45
C THR A 235 8.87 10.54 -17.50
N LEU A 236 7.55 10.56 -17.26
CA LEU A 236 6.57 10.08 -18.22
C LEU A 236 6.61 10.87 -19.52
N VAL A 237 6.75 12.19 -19.46
CA VAL A 237 6.84 13.02 -20.65
C VAL A 237 8.14 12.73 -21.41
N ILE A 238 9.27 12.61 -20.73
CA ILE A 238 10.57 12.23 -21.35
C ILE A 238 10.45 10.89 -22.08
N VAL A 239 9.92 9.87 -21.39
CA VAL A 239 9.73 8.54 -21.97
C VAL A 239 8.77 8.61 -23.16
N SER A 240 7.69 9.37 -23.06
CA SER A 240 6.71 9.53 -24.15
C SER A 240 7.32 10.21 -25.38
N PHE A 241 8.07 11.31 -25.20
CA PHE A 241 8.77 11.98 -26.29
C PHE A 241 9.87 11.09 -26.88
N TYR A 242 10.59 10.33 -26.05
CA TYR A 242 11.59 9.38 -26.53
C TYR A 242 10.95 8.29 -27.40
N VAL A 243 9.89 7.64 -26.90
CA VAL A 243 9.17 6.58 -27.64
C VAL A 243 8.55 7.14 -28.92
N ALA A 244 7.90 8.31 -28.86
CA ALA A 244 7.28 8.94 -30.03
C ALA A 244 8.34 9.38 -31.07
N GLY A 245 9.40 10.04 -30.63
CA GLY A 245 10.50 10.48 -31.49
C GLY A 245 11.22 9.30 -32.15
N PHE A 246 11.49 8.25 -31.38
CA PHE A 246 12.08 7.02 -31.89
C PHE A 246 11.17 6.35 -32.93
N SER A 247 9.88 6.18 -32.64
CA SER A 247 8.91 5.55 -33.54
C SER A 247 8.71 6.36 -34.84
N ALA A 248 8.60 7.69 -34.74
CA ALA A 248 8.49 8.57 -35.89
C ALA A 248 9.76 8.51 -36.76
N SER A 249 10.93 8.49 -36.13
CA SER A 249 12.21 8.41 -36.84
C SER A 249 12.37 7.07 -37.58
N GLN A 250 11.96 5.95 -36.98
CA GLN A 250 11.97 4.67 -37.68
C GLN A 250 11.07 4.72 -38.92
N THR A 251 9.89 5.32 -38.81
CA THR A 251 8.95 5.41 -39.94
C THR A 251 9.51 6.24 -41.09
N VAL A 252 10.17 7.37 -40.79
CA VAL A 252 10.71 8.29 -41.81
C VAL A 252 12.04 7.81 -42.39
N PHE A 253 12.95 7.32 -41.54
CA PHE A 253 14.32 7.00 -41.94
C PHE A 253 14.53 5.54 -42.40
N ASN A 254 13.59 4.62 -42.14
CA ASN A 254 13.61 3.28 -42.77
C ASN A 254 13.42 3.35 -44.30
N ALA A 255 12.93 4.48 -44.83
CA ALA A 255 12.83 4.71 -46.28
C ALA A 255 14.17 5.08 -46.93
N LEU A 256 15.25 5.28 -46.16
CA LEU A 256 16.56 5.68 -46.67
C LEU A 256 17.56 4.51 -46.61
N PRO A 257 18.33 4.25 -47.69
CA PRO A 257 19.22 3.08 -47.79
C PRO A 257 20.42 3.07 -46.82
N ASN A 258 20.75 4.20 -46.18
CA ASN A 258 21.87 4.32 -45.23
C ASN A 258 21.40 4.59 -43.79
N TYR A 259 20.32 3.94 -43.36
CA TYR A 259 19.80 4.08 -42.00
C TYR A 259 20.80 3.56 -40.96
N ASN A 260 21.30 4.44 -40.09
CA ASN A 260 22.08 4.07 -38.91
C ASN A 260 21.29 4.42 -37.62
N PRO A 261 20.72 3.40 -36.93
CA PRO A 261 19.90 3.61 -35.74
C PRO A 261 20.62 4.39 -34.62
N LEU A 262 21.93 4.22 -34.49
CA LEU A 262 22.72 4.89 -33.43
C LEU A 262 22.80 6.40 -33.66
N LEU A 263 22.99 6.83 -34.90
CA LEU A 263 23.06 8.25 -35.27
C LEU A 263 21.70 8.94 -35.07
N VAL A 264 20.61 8.27 -35.46
CA VAL A 264 19.25 8.78 -35.26
C VAL A 264 18.90 8.86 -33.77
N GLY A 265 19.26 7.84 -32.99
CA GLY A 265 19.11 7.86 -31.54
C GLY A 265 19.88 9.00 -30.87
N ALA A 266 21.13 9.25 -31.28
CA ALA A 266 21.95 10.35 -30.80
C ALA A 266 21.34 11.72 -31.15
N GLY A 267 20.81 11.87 -32.37
CA GLY A 267 20.09 13.08 -32.79
C GLY A 267 18.84 13.35 -31.97
N ILE A 268 18.02 12.33 -31.72
CA ILE A 268 16.83 12.45 -30.86
C ILE A 268 17.21 12.82 -29.43
N ALA A 269 18.27 12.22 -28.88
CA ALA A 269 18.76 12.53 -27.54
C ALA A 269 19.22 14.00 -27.43
N LEU A 270 19.90 14.52 -28.46
CA LEU A 270 20.29 15.93 -28.54
C LEU A 270 19.09 16.86 -28.55
N VAL A 271 18.09 16.58 -29.40
CA VAL A 271 16.85 17.36 -29.48
C VAL A 271 16.07 17.30 -28.16
N LEU A 272 15.95 16.12 -27.56
CA LEU A 272 15.35 15.93 -26.24
C LEU A 272 16.04 16.78 -25.18
N SER A 273 17.39 16.81 -25.17
CA SER A 273 18.15 17.59 -24.18
C SER A 273 17.85 19.10 -24.26
N LEU A 274 17.62 19.62 -25.46
CA LEU A 274 17.30 21.04 -25.68
C LEU A 274 15.88 21.38 -25.22
N ILE A 275 14.92 20.48 -25.45
CA ILE A 275 13.50 20.68 -25.09
C ILE A 275 13.24 20.38 -23.61
N PHE A 276 14.13 19.63 -22.95
CA PHE A 276 13.97 19.17 -21.57
C PHE A 276 13.76 20.30 -20.56
N THR A 277 14.65 21.30 -20.59
CA THR A 277 14.65 22.44 -19.66
C THR A 277 13.39 23.29 -19.74
N PRO A 278 12.93 23.73 -20.94
CA PRO A 278 11.68 24.48 -21.04
C PRO A 278 10.47 23.62 -20.65
N LEU A 279 10.47 22.34 -21.01
CA LEU A 279 9.36 21.43 -20.73
C LEU A 279 9.20 21.15 -19.23
N LEU A 280 10.32 20.97 -18.51
CA LEU A 280 10.37 20.90 -17.05
C LEU A 280 9.73 22.14 -16.40
N THR A 281 10.00 23.31 -16.95
CA THR A 281 9.48 24.58 -16.43
C THR A 281 7.96 24.66 -16.61
N VAL A 282 7.45 24.20 -17.75
CA VAL A 282 6.00 24.13 -18.03
C VAL A 282 5.31 23.15 -17.08
N ILE A 283 5.86 21.94 -16.93
CA ILE A 283 5.32 20.92 -16.01
C ILE A 283 5.27 21.46 -14.58
N ARG A 284 6.37 22.07 -14.10
CA ARG A 284 6.41 22.65 -12.75
C ARG A 284 5.33 23.71 -12.54
N ARG A 285 5.11 24.61 -13.51
CA ARG A 285 4.06 25.64 -13.43
C ARG A 285 2.67 25.01 -13.41
N TRP A 286 2.43 23.99 -14.23
CA TRP A 286 1.16 23.26 -14.26
C TRP A 286 0.87 22.56 -12.93
N VAL A 287 1.85 21.84 -12.39
CA VAL A 287 1.74 21.14 -11.10
C VAL A 287 1.49 22.12 -9.96
N ASN A 288 2.20 23.26 -9.94
CA ASN A 288 1.99 24.30 -8.92
C ASN A 288 0.55 24.86 -8.98
N LYS A 289 0.07 25.18 -10.19
CA LYS A 289 -1.30 25.68 -10.39
C LYS A 289 -2.36 24.67 -9.95
N TRP A 290 -2.15 23.38 -10.25
CA TRP A 290 -3.08 22.32 -9.86
C TRP A 290 -3.14 22.09 -8.35
N LEU A 291 -2.00 22.23 -7.66
CA LEU A 291 -1.92 22.05 -6.21
C LEU A 291 -2.35 23.30 -5.41
N ASN A 292 -2.84 24.35 -6.08
CA ASN A 292 -3.29 25.62 -5.49
C ASN A 292 -2.28 26.20 -4.48
N ILE A 293 -1.04 26.36 -4.97
CA ILE A 293 0.03 27.12 -4.30
C ILE A 293 0.57 28.15 -5.28
#